data_AF-A0AAW2UCS2-F1
#
_entry.id   AF-A0AAW2UCS2-F1
#
_cell.length_a   1.000
_cell.length_b   1.000
_cell.length_c   1.000
_cell.angle_alpha   90.00
_cell.angle_beta   90.00
_cell.angle_gamma   90.00
#
_symmetry.space_group_name_H-M   'P 1'
#
loop_
_entity.id
_entity.type
_entity.pdbx_description
1 polymer ?
#
loop_
_entity_poly.entity_id
_entity_poly.type
_entity_poly.pdbx_seq_one_letter_code
_entity_poly.pdbx_strand_id
1 'polypeptide(L)'
;MKDLEAGPDLELGMTQIDNNLTAFLQEAEEVKKEMNSIREILARLQASNEEGKALHKPEALKSLRARVNADILSVLKRARAIRTRLEDMDRSNAVNRRLSGCKAGTPVDRTRSAVTNG
;
A
#
# COMPACT_ATOMS: atom_id res chain seq x y z
N MET A 1 45.30 26.14 8.11
CA MET A 1 44.15 26.70 7.38
C MET A 1 42.97 25.83 7.77
N LYS A 2 42.14 26.30 8.71
CA LYS A 2 41.11 25.52 9.39
C LYS A 2 39.74 26.06 8.98
N ASP A 3 38.97 25.18 8.36
CA ASP A 3 37.51 25.05 8.21
C ASP A 3 36.67 26.26 7.77
N LEU A 4 35.98 26.11 6.62
CA LEU A 4 34.78 26.87 6.25
C LEU A 4 33.69 25.88 5.78
N GLU A 5 32.91 25.43 6.76
CA GLU A 5 31.48 25.08 6.70
C GLU A 5 30.93 24.34 5.46
N ALA A 6 31.01 23.01 5.49
CA ALA A 6 29.85 22.21 5.06
C ALA A 6 28.77 22.39 6.14
N GLY A 7 27.90 23.38 5.96
CA GLY A 7 26.95 23.81 6.98
C GLY A 7 25.94 22.71 7.40
N PRO A 8 25.42 22.77 8.63
CA PRO A 8 24.42 21.82 9.17
C PRO A 8 23.14 21.68 8.31
N ASP A 9 22.88 22.63 7.42
CA ASP A 9 21.69 22.69 6.56
C ASP A 9 21.66 21.61 5.47
N LEU A 10 22.82 21.20 4.93
CA LEU A 10 22.90 20.13 3.92
C LEU A 10 22.65 18.76 4.53
N GLU A 11 23.23 18.51 5.71
CA GLU A 11 23.08 17.26 6.46
C GLU A 11 21.66 17.13 7.02
N LEU A 12 21.07 18.23 7.49
CA LEU A 12 19.66 18.30 7.89
C LEU A 12 18.72 18.05 6.68
N GLY A 13 19.05 18.55 5.50
CA GLY A 13 18.31 18.28 4.27
C GLY A 13 18.35 16.80 3.86
N MET A 14 19.51 16.15 3.94
CA MET A 14 19.66 14.72 3.63
C MET A 14 18.88 13.84 4.63
N THR A 15 18.99 14.11 5.93
CA THR A 15 18.27 13.34 6.95
C THR A 15 16.75 13.48 6.82
N GLN A 16 16.23 14.64 6.41
CA GLN A 16 14.81 14.84 6.12
C GLN A 16 14.34 14.03 4.89
N ILE A 17 15.16 13.99 3.84
CA ILE A 17 14.87 13.20 2.62
C ILE A 17 14.81 11.71 2.96
N ASP A 18 15.77 11.22 3.75
CA ASP A 18 15.83 9.81 4.18
C ASP A 18 14.60 9.45 5.03
N ASN A 19 14.24 10.27 6.01
CA ASN A 19 13.06 10.05 6.84
C ASN A 19 11.76 10.02 6.02
N ASN A 20 11.61 10.92 5.04
CA ASN A 20 10.46 10.93 4.13
C ASN A 20 10.42 9.67 3.25
N LEU A 21 11.58 9.22 2.76
CA LEU A 21 11.66 7.97 2.00
C LEU A 21 11.29 6.76 2.87
N THR A 22 11.77 6.68 4.11
CA THR A 22 11.42 5.61 5.05
C THR A 22 9.91 5.58 5.32
N ALA A 23 9.29 6.72 5.63
CA ALA A 23 7.85 6.79 5.87
C ALA A 23 7.03 6.37 4.64
N PHE A 24 7.47 6.77 3.44
CA PHE A 24 6.84 6.35 2.19
C PHE A 24 6.94 4.83 1.94
N LEU A 25 8.10 4.24 2.21
CA LEU A 25 8.29 2.79 2.07
C LEU A 25 7.47 2.00 3.10
N GLN A 26 7.28 2.54 4.30
CA GLN A 26 6.39 1.95 5.30
C GLN A 26 4.93 1.94 4.82
N GLU A 27 4.44 3.05 4.26
CA GLU A 27 3.08 3.09 3.70
C GLU A 27 2.92 2.08 2.55
N ALA A 28 3.93 1.96 1.67
CA ALA A 28 3.93 0.97 0.60
C ALA A 28 3.84 -0.47 1.15
N GLU A 29 4.52 -0.77 2.24
CA GLU A 29 4.48 -2.08 2.90
C GLU A 29 3.10 -2.34 3.52
N GLU A 30 2.47 -1.34 4.13
CA GLU A 30 1.10 -1.46 4.64
C GLU A 30 0.09 -1.71 3.51
N VAL A 31 0.24 -1.06 2.35
CA VAL A 31 -0.56 -1.36 1.16
C VAL A 31 -0.35 -2.81 0.71
N LYS A 32 0.89 -3.31 0.67
CA LYS A 32 1.18 -4.71 0.33
C LYS A 32 0.54 -5.71 1.30
N LYS A 33 0.60 -5.45 2.60
CA LYS A 33 -0.08 -6.27 3.62
C LYS A 33 -1.58 -6.31 3.40
N GLU A 34 -2.18 -5.16 3.09
CA GLU A 34 -3.61 -5.08 2.80
C GLU A 34 -3.97 -5.87 1.53
N MET A 35 -3.14 -5.81 0.49
CA MET A 35 -3.28 -6.65 -0.71
C MET A 35 -3.15 -8.15 -0.39
N ASN A 36 -2.22 -8.55 0.50
CA ASN A 36 -2.10 -9.93 0.96
C ASN A 36 -3.41 -10.39 1.64
N SER A 37 -4.01 -9.55 2.48
CA SER A 37 -5.27 -9.88 3.16
C SER A 37 -6.43 -10.13 2.16
N ILE A 38 -6.45 -9.41 1.02
CA ILE A 38 -7.41 -9.68 -0.05
C ILE A 38 -7.17 -11.07 -0.66
N ARG A 39 -5.92 -11.46 -0.90
CA ARG A 39 -5.60 -12.81 -1.43
C ARG A 39 -6.05 -13.92 -0.47
N GLU A 40 -5.91 -13.71 0.83
CA GLU A 40 -6.41 -14.64 1.86
C GLU A 40 -7.93 -14.75 1.83
N ILE A 41 -8.66 -13.62 1.70
CA ILE A 41 -10.13 -13.64 1.58
C ILE A 41 -10.54 -14.36 0.30
N LEU A 42 -9.86 -14.14 -0.82
CA LEU A 42 -10.12 -14.83 -2.08
C LEU A 42 -9.94 -16.35 -1.97
N ALA A 43 -8.88 -16.81 -1.28
CA ALA A 43 -8.69 -18.23 -1.01
C ALA A 43 -9.85 -18.82 -0.18
N ARG A 44 -10.35 -18.09 0.83
CA ARG A 44 -11.54 -18.51 1.60
C ARG A 44 -12.81 -18.52 0.77
N LEU A 45 -13.01 -17.54 -0.11
CA LEU A 45 -14.14 -17.51 -1.04
C LEU A 45 -14.11 -18.73 -1.97
N GLN A 46 -12.94 -19.09 -2.48
CA GLN A 46 -12.78 -20.29 -3.31
C GLN A 46 -13.09 -21.57 -2.53
N ALA A 47 -12.58 -21.70 -1.29
CA ALA A 47 -12.93 -22.83 -0.42
C ALA A 47 -14.44 -22.90 -0.13
N SER A 48 -15.07 -21.76 0.12
CA SER A 48 -16.53 -21.65 0.34
C SER A 48 -17.33 -22.08 -0.89
N ASN A 49 -16.84 -21.73 -2.08
CA ASN A 49 -17.46 -22.14 -3.34
C ASN A 49 -17.38 -23.65 -3.53
N GLU A 50 -16.24 -24.28 -3.23
CA GLU A 50 -16.10 -25.74 -3.28
C GLU A 50 -17.00 -26.45 -2.25
N GLU A 51 -17.05 -25.94 -1.01
CA GLU A 51 -17.96 -26.44 0.04
C GLU A 51 -19.42 -26.40 -0.42
N GLY A 52 -19.83 -25.30 -1.07
CA GLY A 52 -21.19 -25.09 -1.54
C GLY A 52 -21.67 -26.10 -2.59
N LYS A 53 -20.76 -26.72 -3.36
CA LYS A 53 -21.11 -27.70 -4.39
C LYS A 53 -21.67 -29.01 -3.80
N ALA A 54 -21.21 -29.39 -2.61
CA ALA A 54 -21.60 -30.62 -1.93
C ALA A 54 -22.64 -30.38 -0.80
N LEU A 55 -23.06 -29.13 -0.59
CA LEU A 55 -23.93 -28.76 0.52
C LEU A 55 -25.40 -28.78 0.11
N HIS A 56 -26.20 -29.63 0.74
CA HIS A 56 -27.62 -29.82 0.39
C HIS A 56 -28.60 -29.39 1.49
N LYS A 57 -28.11 -29.03 2.68
CA LYS A 57 -28.95 -28.58 3.80
C LYS A 57 -29.30 -27.08 3.65
N PRO A 58 -30.59 -26.69 3.60
CA PRO A 58 -30.98 -25.30 3.39
C PRO A 58 -30.38 -24.30 4.39
N GLU A 59 -30.39 -24.62 5.69
CA GLU A 59 -29.82 -23.74 6.72
C GLU A 59 -28.30 -23.59 6.62
N ALA A 60 -27.61 -24.66 6.20
CA ALA A 60 -26.17 -24.61 5.97
C ALA A 60 -25.85 -23.76 4.72
N LEU A 61 -26.63 -23.89 3.64
CA LEU A 61 -26.51 -23.04 2.45
C LEU A 61 -26.76 -21.56 2.78
N LYS A 62 -27.74 -21.26 3.65
CA LYS A 62 -28.00 -19.88 4.12
C LYS A 62 -26.80 -19.32 4.88
N SER A 63 -26.23 -20.12 5.78
CA SER A 63 -25.04 -19.75 6.55
C SER A 63 -23.81 -19.54 5.65
N LEU A 64 -23.61 -20.42 4.67
CA LEU A 64 -22.55 -20.30 3.66
C LEU A 64 -22.68 -18.99 2.86
N ARG A 65 -23.89 -18.68 2.37
CA ARG A 65 -24.17 -17.42 1.64
C ARG A 65 -23.89 -16.19 2.50
N ALA A 66 -24.26 -16.21 3.78
CA ALA A 66 -23.97 -15.10 4.70
C ALA A 66 -22.47 -14.85 4.84
N ARG A 67 -21.67 -15.92 4.99
CA ARG A 67 -20.20 -15.83 5.05
C ARG A 67 -19.59 -15.34 3.75
N VAL A 68 -20.01 -15.87 2.60
CA VAL A 68 -19.56 -15.41 1.27
C VAL A 68 -19.86 -13.92 1.07
N ASN A 69 -21.07 -13.47 1.42
CA ASN A 69 -21.43 -12.05 1.33
C ASN A 69 -20.56 -11.17 2.24
N ALA A 70 -20.27 -11.61 3.47
CA ALA A 70 -19.38 -10.90 4.37
C ALA A 70 -17.95 -10.79 3.82
N ASP A 71 -17.40 -11.87 3.27
CA ASP A 71 -16.08 -11.89 2.64
C ASP A 71 -16.03 -10.97 1.41
N ILE A 72 -17.06 -10.97 0.55
CA ILE A 72 -17.18 -10.05 -0.61
C ILE A 72 -17.17 -8.58 -0.14
N LEU A 73 -17.98 -8.24 0.86
CA LEU A 73 -18.02 -6.88 1.42
C LEU A 73 -16.67 -6.46 2.00
N SER A 74 -15.96 -7.40 2.65
CA SER A 74 -14.61 -7.19 3.16
C SER A 74 -13.65 -6.85 2.02
N VAL A 75 -13.60 -7.67 0.95
CA VAL A 75 -12.75 -7.41 -0.23
C VAL A 75 -13.05 -6.03 -0.82
N LEU A 76 -14.32 -5.69 -1.01
CA LEU A 76 -14.71 -4.39 -1.58
C LEU A 76 -14.26 -3.20 -0.72
N LYS A 77 -14.38 -3.31 0.62
CA LYS A 77 -13.93 -2.26 1.54
C LYS A 77 -12.41 -2.09 1.47
N ARG A 78 -11.68 -3.21 1.52
CA ARG A 78 -10.21 -3.22 1.49
C ARG A 78 -9.66 -2.71 0.16
N ALA A 79 -10.24 -3.14 -0.97
CA ALA A 79 -9.86 -2.68 -2.29
C ALA A 79 -10.03 -1.16 -2.46
N ARG A 80 -11.13 -0.59 -1.94
CA ARG A 80 -11.33 0.87 -1.93
C ARG A 80 -10.29 1.59 -1.08
N ALA A 81 -9.94 1.03 0.09
CA ALA A 81 -8.90 1.59 0.96
C ALA A 81 -7.52 1.57 0.28
N ILE A 82 -7.14 0.44 -0.34
CA ILE A 82 -5.89 0.31 -1.11
C ILE A 82 -5.84 1.36 -2.22
N ARG A 83 -6.91 1.48 -3.01
CA ARG A 83 -6.97 2.47 -4.09
C ARG A 83 -6.73 3.89 -3.57
N THR A 84 -7.43 4.27 -2.50
CA THR A 84 -7.28 5.60 -1.88
C THR A 84 -5.84 5.85 -1.42
N ARG A 85 -5.20 4.85 -0.78
CA ARG A 85 -3.80 4.95 -0.35
C ARG A 85 -2.83 5.09 -1.51
N LEU A 86 -3.02 4.33 -2.60
CA LEU A 86 -2.20 4.45 -3.80
C LEU A 86 -2.34 5.84 -4.43
N GLU A 87 -3.56 6.37 -4.54
CA GLU A 87 -3.81 7.73 -5.03
C GLU A 87 -3.12 8.80 -4.16
N ASP A 88 -3.13 8.63 -2.83
CA ASP A 88 -2.43 9.53 -1.90
C ASP A 88 -0.90 9.39 -1.99
N MET A 89 -0.38 8.18 -2.22
CA MET A 89 1.06 7.95 -2.48
C MET A 89 1.51 8.63 -3.77
N ASP A 90 0.72 8.55 -4.85
CA ASP A 90 1.00 9.25 -6.10
C ASP A 90 0.98 10.77 -5.92
N ARG A 91 0.02 11.29 -5.14
CA ARG A 91 0.00 12.70 -4.76
C ARG A 91 1.24 13.08 -3.95
N SER A 92 1.66 12.24 -3.00
CA SER A 92 2.88 12.42 -2.22
C SER A 92 4.13 12.46 -3.11
N ASN A 93 4.21 11.59 -4.12
CA ASN A 93 5.29 11.62 -5.13
C ASN A 93 5.31 12.96 -5.89
N ALA A 94 4.15 13.45 -6.33
CA ALA A 94 4.06 14.74 -7.02
C ALA A 94 4.50 15.92 -6.14
N VAL A 95 4.16 15.90 -4.84
CA VAL A 95 4.61 16.92 -3.87
C VAL A 95 6.11 16.80 -3.61
N ASN A 96 6.63 15.58 -3.45
CA ASN A 96 8.05 15.33 -3.16
C ASN A 96 8.97 15.91 -4.25
N ARG A 97 8.54 15.90 -5.51
CA ARG A 97 9.27 16.50 -6.64
C ARG A 97 9.49 18.01 -6.55
N ARG A 98 8.77 18.70 -5.67
CA ARG A 98 8.93 20.14 -5.41
C ARG A 98 10.08 20.44 -4.45
N LEU A 99 10.56 19.43 -3.71
CA LEU A 99 11.67 19.59 -2.75
C LEU A 99 13.02 19.59 -3.48
N SER A 100 13.96 20.41 -2.98
CA SER A 100 15.35 20.35 -3.43
C SER A 100 15.93 18.97 -3.13
N GLY A 101 16.68 18.37 -4.07
CA GLY A 101 17.20 17.01 -3.93
C GLY A 101 16.23 15.86 -4.29
N CYS A 102 14.93 16.16 -4.47
CA CYS A 102 13.89 15.16 -4.80
C CYS A 102 13.23 15.38 -6.17
N LYS A 103 13.82 16.23 -7.02
CA LYS A 103 13.29 16.54 -8.36
C LYS A 103 13.12 15.28 -9.22
N ALA A 104 12.32 15.40 -10.28
CA ALA A 104 12.10 14.33 -11.23
C ALA A 104 13.43 13.73 -11.74
N GLY A 105 13.55 12.41 -11.73
CA GLY A 105 14.74 11.68 -12.17
C GLY A 105 15.85 11.52 -11.14
N THR A 106 15.74 12.15 -9.96
CA THR A 106 16.65 11.89 -8.83
C THR A 106 16.54 10.43 -8.35
N PRO A 107 17.57 9.86 -7.69
CA PRO A 107 17.48 8.52 -7.14
C PRO A 107 16.25 8.30 -6.24
N VAL A 108 15.93 9.27 -5.38
CA VAL A 108 14.76 9.22 -4.49
C VAL A 108 13.46 9.21 -5.30
N ASP A 109 13.32 10.09 -6.30
CA ASP A 109 12.14 10.13 -7.17
C ASP A 109 11.94 8.82 -7.95
N ARG A 110 13.02 8.25 -8.50
CA ARG A 110 12.97 6.97 -9.23
C ARG A 110 12.56 5.81 -8.32
N THR A 111 13.14 5.72 -7.11
CA THR A 111 12.76 4.69 -6.13
C THR A 111 11.29 4.79 -5.78
N ARG A 112 10.81 6.00 -5.47
CA ARG A 112 9.40 6.20 -5.11
C ARG A 112 8.44 5.91 -6.25
N SER A 113 8.80 6.32 -7.47
CA SER A 113 7.99 6.05 -8.67
C SER A 113 7.96 4.55 -9.00
N ALA A 114 9.07 3.83 -8.81
CA ALA A 114 9.12 2.38 -9.01
C ALA A 114 8.22 1.61 -8.04
N VAL A 115 8.04 2.13 -6.82
CA VAL A 115 7.18 1.52 -5.79
C VAL A 115 5.69 1.66 -6.12
N THR A 116 5.24 2.78 -6.70
CA THR A 116 3.82 2.99 -7.02
C THR A 116 3.41 2.52 -8.42
N ASN A 117 4.37 2.29 -9.32
CA ASN A 117 4.12 1.77 -10.68
C ASN A 117 4.06 0.22 -10.77
N GLY A 118 4.01 -0.48 -9.63
CA GLY A 118 4.05 -1.94 -9.53
C GLY A 118 2.75 -2.64 -9.91
#